data_AF-A0A1B7IQA1-F1
#
_entry.id   AF-A0A1B7IQA1-F1
#
_cell.length_a   1.000
_cell.length_b   1.000
_cell.length_c   1.000
_cell.angle_alpha   90.00
_cell.angle_beta   90.00
_cell.angle_gamma   90.00
#
_symmetry.space_group_name_H-M   'P 1'
#
loop_
_entity.id
_entity.type
_entity.pdbx_description
1 polymer ?
#
loop_
_entity_poly.entity_id
_entity_poly.type
_entity_poly.pdbx_seq_one_letter_code
_entity_poly.pdbx_strand_id
1 'polypeptide(L)'
;MSNHDNEAGKGHQREAGSHPWANNIEFYGFSLTRRTLLKVGAASAATAAITPPHVFAASESAVTPPPEMMQVSLKVNGKNQQLEVDTRTTLLDALREHLHLTGTKKGCDHGQCGACTVIVNGRRINACLTLAVMQQDAEITTIEGLGTPQNLHPMQAAFVKHDGYQCGYCTPGQICSSVAVLKEIEMGIPSHVTLDLVSPVQATQDEIRERMSGNICRCGAYSNILAAIEDVAGGQKS
;
A
#
# COMPACT_ATOMS: atom_id res chain seq x y z
N MET A 1 34.30 -39.77 25.25
CA MET A 1 33.66 -41.02 24.78
C MET A 1 32.45 -40.61 23.94
N SER A 2 32.46 -40.61 22.59
CA SER A 2 32.37 -41.78 21.68
C SER A 2 31.26 -42.75 22.12
N ASN A 3 30.22 -43.11 21.37
CA ASN A 3 30.01 -43.30 19.93
C ASN A 3 28.49 -43.25 19.63
N HIS A 4 28.06 -42.77 18.46
CA HIS A 4 27.45 -43.53 17.33
C HIS A 4 26.27 -44.44 17.74
N ASP A 5 25.08 -44.33 17.13
CA ASP A 5 24.85 -44.83 15.78
C ASP A 5 23.78 -44.10 14.96
N ASN A 6 23.91 -44.33 13.66
CA ASN A 6 23.29 -43.73 12.49
C ASN A 6 22.34 -44.78 11.89
N GLU A 7 21.12 -44.45 11.47
CA GLU A 7 20.45 -45.29 10.47
C GLU A 7 19.42 -44.54 9.62
N ALA A 8 19.42 -44.94 8.35
CA ALA A 8 18.95 -44.20 7.20
C ALA A 8 17.55 -44.64 6.73
N GLY A 9 16.89 -43.73 6.03
CA GLY A 9 16.14 -44.01 4.80
C GLY A 9 15.05 -45.09 4.81
N LYS A 10 13.79 -44.67 4.88
CA LYS A 10 12.69 -45.35 4.17
C LYS A 10 11.82 -44.31 3.46
N GLY A 11 12.00 -44.23 2.14
CA GLY A 11 11.16 -43.46 1.23
C GLY A 11 9.76 -44.06 1.18
N HIS A 12 8.76 -43.23 1.45
CA HIS A 12 7.36 -43.57 1.29
C HIS A 12 6.99 -43.38 -0.19
N GLN A 13 6.83 -44.48 -0.92
CA GLN A 13 6.25 -44.46 -2.26
C GLN A 13 4.79 -44.04 -2.13
N ARG A 14 4.41 -42.91 -2.76
CA ARG A 14 3.00 -42.55 -2.94
C ARG A 14 2.59 -43.02 -4.32
N GLU A 15 1.66 -43.97 -4.34
CA GLU A 15 0.95 -44.40 -5.54
C GLU A 15 0.11 -43.22 -6.07
N ALA A 16 0.30 -42.87 -7.34
CA ALA A 16 -0.49 -41.86 -8.02
C ALA A 16 -1.84 -42.48 -8.40
N GLY A 17 -2.86 -42.23 -7.59
CA GLY A 17 -4.26 -42.53 -7.91
C GLY A 17 -4.72 -41.73 -9.14
N SER A 18 -5.30 -42.45 -10.10
CA SER A 18 -5.95 -41.90 -11.29
C SER A 18 -7.26 -41.20 -10.92
N HIS A 19 -7.31 -39.87 -11.03
CA HIS A 19 -8.55 -39.11 -10.87
C HIS A 19 -9.28 -38.91 -12.22
N PRO A 20 -10.62 -38.95 -12.26
CA PRO A 20 -11.40 -39.29 -13.46
C PRO A 20 -11.91 -38.07 -14.27
N TRP A 21 -11.29 -36.90 -14.14
CA TRP A 21 -11.78 -35.65 -14.75
C TRP A 21 -10.99 -35.17 -15.97
N ALA A 22 -10.08 -35.99 -16.51
CA ALA A 22 -9.35 -35.68 -17.74
C ALA A 22 -10.18 -36.04 -19.00
N ASN A 23 -11.30 -35.33 -19.22
CA ASN A 23 -12.01 -35.37 -20.49
C ASN A 23 -11.57 -34.20 -21.38
N ASN A 24 -10.80 -34.58 -22.40
CA ASN A 24 -10.57 -33.97 -23.71
C ASN A 24 -11.20 -32.60 -23.98
N ILE A 25 -10.34 -31.59 -24.09
CA ILE A 25 -10.61 -30.44 -24.95
C ILE A 25 -9.64 -30.52 -26.12
N GLU A 26 -10.15 -30.93 -27.29
CA GLU A 26 -9.43 -30.83 -28.55
C GLU A 26 -9.25 -29.36 -28.91
N PHE A 27 -8.03 -28.85 -28.76
CA PHE A 27 -7.59 -27.62 -29.40
C PHE A 27 -6.65 -27.98 -30.55
N TYR A 28 -7.11 -27.68 -31.77
CA TYR A 28 -6.39 -27.54 -33.04
C TYR A 28 -4.94 -28.05 -33.09
N GLY A 29 -4.74 -29.13 -33.86
CA GLY A 29 -3.48 -29.87 -33.99
C GLY A 29 -2.30 -29.07 -34.55
N PHE A 30 -1.49 -28.54 -33.64
CA PHE A 30 -0.10 -28.18 -33.91
C PHE A 30 0.82 -28.83 -32.86
N SER A 31 1.58 -29.84 -33.27
CA SER A 31 2.68 -30.40 -32.47
C SER A 31 4.00 -29.81 -32.95
N LEU A 32 4.47 -28.75 -32.28
CA LEU A 32 5.84 -28.26 -32.47
C LEU A 32 6.80 -29.12 -31.63
N THR A 33 7.61 -29.95 -32.30
CA THR A 33 8.66 -30.69 -31.61
C THR A 33 9.93 -29.84 -31.47
N ARG A 34 10.72 -30.09 -30.42
CA ARG A 34 12.02 -29.45 -30.18
C ARG A 34 12.97 -29.54 -31.39
N ARG A 35 12.82 -30.61 -32.18
CA ARG A 35 13.59 -30.86 -33.41
C ARG A 35 13.12 -29.98 -34.58
N THR A 36 11.83 -29.65 -34.66
CA THR A 36 11.28 -28.71 -35.64
C THR A 36 11.78 -27.29 -35.37
N LEU A 37 11.83 -26.89 -34.09
CA LEU A 37 12.34 -25.58 -33.65
C LEU A 37 13.82 -25.38 -34.00
N LEU A 38 14.66 -26.41 -33.80
CA LEU A 38 16.09 -26.36 -34.15
C LEU A 38 16.35 -26.26 -35.66
N LYS A 39 15.52 -26.89 -36.50
CA LYS A 39 15.68 -26.81 -37.96
C LYS A 39 15.29 -25.46 -38.54
N VAL A 40 14.22 -24.85 -38.01
CA VAL A 40 13.76 -23.52 -38.47
C VAL A 40 14.72 -22.43 -38.01
N GLY A 41 15.32 -22.55 -36.83
CA GLY A 41 16.32 -21.58 -36.33
C GLY A 41 17.60 -21.50 -37.17
N ALA A 42 17.98 -22.57 -37.88
CA ALA A 42 19.19 -22.60 -38.69
C ALA A 42 19.06 -21.87 -40.05
N ALA A 43 17.84 -21.64 -40.54
CA ALA A 43 17.59 -21.01 -41.84
C ALA A 43 17.64 -19.47 -41.81
N SER A 44 17.63 -18.84 -40.63
CA SER A 44 17.60 -17.39 -40.46
C SER A 44 18.98 -16.74 -40.33
N ALA A 45 20.07 -17.53 -40.34
CA ALA A 45 21.41 -17.05 -39.99
C ALA A 45 22.20 -16.44 -41.18
N ALA A 46 21.67 -16.44 -42.40
CA ALA A 46 22.46 -16.13 -43.60
C ALA A 46 22.31 -14.69 -44.16
N THR A 47 21.56 -13.78 -43.52
CA THR A 47 21.29 -12.42 -44.06
C THR A 47 21.73 -11.25 -43.17
N ALA A 48 22.59 -11.46 -42.16
CA ALA A 48 22.96 -10.39 -41.21
C ALA A 48 24.36 -9.79 -41.44
N ALA A 49 24.81 -9.63 -42.69
CA ALA A 49 26.18 -9.20 -42.99
C ALA A 49 26.31 -7.84 -43.70
N ILE A 50 25.36 -6.91 -43.56
CA ILE A 50 25.57 -5.49 -43.95
C ILE A 50 24.72 -4.57 -43.06
N THR A 51 25.25 -4.20 -41.88
CA THR A 51 24.79 -3.00 -41.17
C THR A 51 25.96 -2.02 -41.11
N PRO A 52 25.81 -0.76 -41.56
CA PRO A 52 26.85 0.23 -41.39
C PRO A 52 27.16 0.41 -39.90
N PRO A 53 28.39 0.81 -39.53
CA PRO A 53 28.71 1.08 -38.14
C PRO A 53 27.80 2.21 -37.66
N HIS A 54 26.81 1.87 -36.85
CA HIS A 54 26.12 2.85 -36.04
C HIS A 54 27.18 3.48 -35.16
N VAL A 55 27.58 4.70 -35.51
CA VAL A 55 28.31 5.59 -34.62
C VAL A 55 27.41 5.73 -33.41
N PHE A 56 27.76 5.06 -32.31
CA PHE A 56 27.18 5.37 -31.01
C PHE A 56 27.61 6.79 -30.71
N ALA A 57 26.78 7.76 -31.08
CA ALA A 57 26.87 9.09 -30.54
C ALA A 57 26.90 8.91 -29.03
N ALA A 58 28.00 9.35 -28.40
CA ALA A 58 28.09 9.36 -26.95
C ALA A 58 26.86 10.09 -26.44
N SER A 59 26.00 9.37 -25.71
CA SER A 59 24.91 9.99 -24.97
C SER A 59 25.57 11.02 -24.06
N GLU A 60 25.33 12.31 -24.29
CA GLU A 60 25.56 13.30 -23.26
C GLU A 60 24.82 12.81 -22.01
N SER A 61 25.55 12.63 -20.91
CA SER A 61 24.94 12.33 -19.62
C SER A 61 23.90 13.40 -19.35
N ALA A 62 22.64 13.01 -19.26
CA ALA A 62 21.56 13.93 -18.92
C ALA A 62 21.89 14.63 -17.59
N VAL A 63 22.02 15.95 -17.64
CA VAL A 63 22.17 16.79 -16.45
C VAL A 63 20.81 16.85 -15.76
N THR A 64 20.76 16.47 -14.48
CA THR A 64 19.55 16.64 -13.67
C THR A 64 19.24 18.13 -13.52
N PRO A 65 18.04 18.62 -13.89
CA PRO A 65 17.70 20.03 -13.75
C PRO A 65 17.68 20.46 -12.27
N PRO A 66 17.95 21.75 -12.00
CA PRO A 66 17.87 22.30 -10.64
C PRO A 66 16.44 22.23 -10.08
N PRO A 67 16.27 22.36 -8.75
CA PRO A 67 14.97 22.57 -8.11
C PRO A 67 14.19 23.74 -8.71
N GLU A 68 12.92 23.49 -9.06
CA GLU A 68 11.96 24.53 -9.39
C GLU A 68 11.13 24.83 -8.14
N MET A 69 11.22 26.07 -7.65
CA MET A 69 10.60 26.48 -6.38
C MET A 69 9.26 27.17 -6.63
N MET A 70 8.24 26.82 -5.85
CA MET A 70 6.90 27.41 -5.90
C MET A 70 6.38 27.73 -4.51
N GLN A 71 5.65 28.84 -4.40
CA GLN A 71 4.87 29.14 -3.20
C GLN A 71 3.59 28.31 -3.18
N VAL A 72 3.26 27.76 -2.02
CA VAL A 72 2.03 27.02 -1.76
C VAL A 72 1.43 27.42 -0.42
N SER A 73 0.11 27.57 -0.37
CA SER A 73 -0.62 27.75 0.89
C SER A 73 -1.38 26.48 1.25
N LEU A 74 -1.27 26.05 2.50
CA LEU A 74 -1.93 24.86 3.05
C LEU A 74 -2.64 25.21 4.36
N LYS A 75 -3.84 24.68 4.61
CA LYS A 75 -4.50 24.78 5.91
C LYS A 75 -4.29 23.48 6.69
N VAL A 76 -3.22 23.40 7.48
CA VAL A 76 -2.82 22.18 8.19
C VAL A 76 -3.27 22.22 9.65
N ASN A 77 -4.08 21.26 10.07
CA ASN A 77 -4.63 21.15 11.43
C ASN A 77 -5.29 22.46 11.90
N GLY A 78 -6.05 23.10 11.00
CA GLY A 78 -6.74 24.37 11.24
C GLY A 78 -5.87 25.63 11.12
N LYS A 79 -4.55 25.50 10.88
CA LYS A 79 -3.63 26.64 10.76
C LYS A 79 -3.20 26.86 9.32
N ASN A 80 -3.24 28.10 8.85
CA ASN A 80 -2.72 28.47 7.54
C ASN A 80 -1.18 28.45 7.56
N GLN A 81 -0.60 27.79 6.57
CA GLN A 81 0.82 27.68 6.33
C GLN A 81 1.12 28.24 4.94
N GLN A 82 2.18 29.02 4.83
CA GLN A 82 2.74 29.43 3.54
C GLN A 82 4.15 28.86 3.44
N LEU A 83 4.42 28.16 2.34
CA LEU A 83 5.68 27.47 2.11
C LEU A 83 6.22 27.82 0.73
N GLU A 84 7.54 27.88 0.60
CA GLU A 84 8.23 27.83 -0.69
C GLU A 84 8.92 26.47 -0.79
N VAL A 85 8.53 25.67 -1.78
CA VAL A 85 8.96 24.26 -1.91
C VAL A 85 9.36 23.94 -3.34
N ASP A 86 10.24 22.95 -3.50
CA ASP A 86 10.47 22.32 -4.80
C ASP A 86 9.16 21.67 -5.29
N THR A 87 8.85 21.83 -6.59
CA THR A 87 7.66 21.24 -7.20
C THR A 87 7.54 19.72 -7.04
N ARG A 88 8.66 19.03 -6.83
CA ARG A 88 8.75 17.58 -6.59
C ARG A 88 8.45 17.19 -5.14
N THR A 89 8.40 18.14 -4.21
CA THR A 89 8.12 17.87 -2.80
C THR A 89 6.74 17.25 -2.63
N THR A 90 6.71 16.03 -2.09
CA THR A 90 5.46 15.35 -1.74
C THR A 90 4.76 16.08 -0.59
N LEU A 91 3.43 15.92 -0.45
CA LEU A 91 2.73 16.43 0.73
C LEU A 91 3.33 15.83 2.02
N LEU A 92 3.74 14.56 1.97
CA LEU A 92 4.40 13.89 3.09
C LEU A 92 5.67 14.64 3.54
N ASP A 93 6.55 14.98 2.61
CA ASP A 93 7.81 15.66 2.94
C ASP A 93 7.59 17.12 3.29
N ALA A 94 6.61 17.80 2.68
CA ALA A 94 6.19 19.13 3.11
C ALA A 94 5.75 19.14 4.59
N LEU A 95 4.92 18.17 4.99
CA LEU A 95 4.47 18.05 6.40
C LEU A 95 5.64 17.77 7.35
N ARG A 96 6.53 16.86 6.99
CA ARG A 96 7.57 16.37 7.89
C ARG A 96 8.81 17.25 7.94
N GLU A 97 9.32 17.63 6.79
CA GLU A 97 10.65 18.22 6.66
C GLU A 97 10.58 19.75 6.61
N HIS A 98 9.47 20.32 6.11
CA HIS A 98 9.26 21.78 6.09
C HIS A 98 8.42 22.29 7.28
N LEU A 99 7.36 21.56 7.66
CA LEU A 99 6.47 21.94 8.77
C LEU A 99 6.79 21.26 10.10
N HIS A 100 7.72 20.30 10.10
CA HIS A 100 8.15 19.55 11.29
C HIS A 100 7.01 18.79 12.00
N LEU A 101 5.91 18.50 11.30
CA LEU A 101 4.83 17.62 11.72
C LEU A 101 5.19 16.17 11.40
N THR A 102 6.07 15.62 12.24
CA THR A 102 6.72 14.33 11.99
C THR A 102 5.85 13.11 12.31
N GLY A 103 4.61 13.30 12.77
CA GLY A 103 3.65 12.25 13.09
C GLY A 103 3.29 11.40 11.87
N THR A 104 3.09 12.02 10.71
CA THR A 104 2.91 11.29 9.43
C THR A 104 4.22 10.59 9.04
N LYS A 105 4.18 9.30 8.68
CA LYS A 105 5.38 8.47 8.50
C LYS A 105 5.66 8.09 7.05
N LYS A 106 6.95 7.99 6.70
CA LYS A 106 7.43 7.50 5.41
C LYS A 106 7.87 6.03 5.53
N GLY A 107 6.95 5.10 5.25
CA GLY A 107 7.27 3.67 5.32
C GLY A 107 7.78 3.06 4.02
N CYS A 108 7.31 3.55 2.86
CA CYS A 108 7.70 3.02 1.54
C CYS A 108 7.94 4.11 0.50
N ASP A 109 7.26 5.26 0.58
CA ASP A 109 7.27 6.33 -0.42
C ASP A 109 6.69 5.98 -1.80
N HIS A 110 5.97 4.85 -1.89
CA HIS A 110 5.44 4.30 -3.15
C HIS A 110 3.95 3.88 -3.03
N GLY A 111 3.23 4.40 -2.03
CA GLY A 111 1.81 4.08 -1.80
C GLY A 111 1.51 2.65 -1.36
N GLN A 112 2.51 1.88 -0.95
CA GLN A 112 2.37 0.45 -0.66
C GLN A 112 1.93 0.14 0.77
N CYS A 113 2.08 1.05 1.74
CA CYS A 113 1.94 0.72 3.15
C CYS A 113 0.92 1.53 3.96
N GLY A 114 0.45 2.67 3.45
CA GLY A 114 -0.49 3.55 4.19
C GLY A 114 0.08 4.22 5.45
N ALA A 115 1.37 4.09 5.79
CA ALA A 115 1.94 4.76 6.96
C ALA A 115 1.91 6.31 6.83
N CYS A 116 1.79 6.80 5.59
CA CYS A 116 1.70 8.22 5.25
C CYS A 116 0.27 8.73 5.10
N THR A 117 -0.74 8.00 5.59
CA THR A 117 -2.13 8.44 5.44
C THR A 117 -2.40 9.72 6.23
N VAL A 118 -2.96 10.71 5.53
CA VAL A 118 -3.52 11.96 6.08
C VAL A 118 -4.91 12.17 5.50
N ILE A 119 -5.69 13.10 6.07
CA ILE A 119 -7.03 13.45 5.58
C ILE A 119 -6.94 14.80 4.88
N VAL A 120 -7.25 14.85 3.58
CA VAL A 120 -7.29 16.08 2.79
C VAL A 120 -8.73 16.35 2.35
N ASN A 121 -9.27 17.51 2.71
CA ASN A 121 -10.65 17.90 2.43
C ASN A 121 -11.65 16.79 2.81
N GLY A 122 -11.46 16.19 3.99
CA GLY A 122 -12.29 15.10 4.52
C GLY A 122 -12.01 13.71 3.94
N ARG A 123 -11.09 13.55 2.97
CA ARG A 123 -10.79 12.27 2.31
C ARG A 123 -9.40 11.77 2.71
N ARG A 124 -9.28 10.52 3.14
CA ARG A 124 -7.96 9.93 3.39
C ARG A 124 -7.19 9.70 2.09
N ILE A 125 -5.90 10.04 2.08
CA ILE A 125 -5.00 9.81 0.93
C ILE A 125 -3.60 9.40 1.41
N ASN A 126 -2.81 8.78 0.53
CA ASN A 126 -1.39 8.57 0.76
C ASN A 126 -0.61 9.85 0.44
N ALA A 127 -0.08 10.53 1.46
CA ALA A 127 0.62 11.80 1.28
C ALA A 127 1.92 11.70 0.46
N CYS A 128 2.52 10.51 0.33
CA CYS A 128 3.71 10.29 -0.52
C CYS A 128 3.40 10.32 -2.01
N LEU A 129 2.15 10.11 -2.44
CA LEU A 129 1.76 10.05 -3.85
C LEU A 129 0.96 11.29 -4.31
N THR A 130 1.11 12.40 -3.59
CA THR A 130 0.64 13.71 -4.06
C THR A 130 1.73 14.74 -3.81
N LEU A 131 1.85 15.72 -4.70
CA LEU A 131 2.75 16.84 -4.54
C LEU A 131 2.13 17.88 -3.60
N ALA A 132 2.95 18.62 -2.86
CA ALA A 132 2.49 19.69 -2.00
C ALA A 132 1.80 20.80 -2.81
N VAL A 133 2.38 21.16 -3.97
CA VAL A 133 1.82 22.18 -4.89
C VAL A 133 0.46 21.81 -5.48
N MET A 134 0.09 20.52 -5.50
CA MET A 134 -1.25 20.07 -5.92
C MET A 134 -2.32 20.32 -4.85
N GLN A 135 -1.92 20.66 -3.62
CA GLN A 135 -2.77 20.81 -2.45
C GLN A 135 -2.96 22.28 -2.05
N GLN A 136 -2.80 23.19 -3.02
CA GLN A 136 -3.04 24.61 -2.83
C GLN A 136 -4.41 24.86 -2.17
N ASP A 137 -4.39 25.60 -1.06
CA ASP A 137 -5.52 25.97 -0.21
C ASP A 137 -6.30 24.80 0.40
N ALA A 138 -5.79 23.58 0.31
CA ALA A 138 -6.45 22.39 0.86
C ALA A 138 -6.41 22.36 2.40
N GLU A 139 -7.47 21.82 2.99
CA GLU A 139 -7.53 21.52 4.43
C GLU A 139 -6.97 20.13 4.69
N ILE A 140 -5.89 20.06 5.46
CA ILE A 140 -5.15 18.85 5.77
C ILE A 140 -5.23 18.58 7.26
N THR A 141 -5.67 17.39 7.63
CA THR A 141 -5.61 16.88 9.00
C THR A 141 -4.61 15.74 9.08
N THR A 142 -3.61 15.89 9.94
CA THR A 142 -2.63 14.85 10.29
C THR A 142 -2.98 14.22 11.64
N ILE A 143 -2.18 13.24 12.10
CA ILE A 143 -2.39 12.61 13.40
C ILE A 143 -2.36 13.62 14.56
N GLU A 144 -1.50 14.64 14.46
CA GLU A 144 -1.38 15.72 15.43
C GLU A 144 -2.62 16.62 15.47
N GLY A 145 -3.37 16.69 14.37
CA GLY A 145 -4.63 17.43 14.29
C GLY A 145 -5.82 16.71 14.92
N LEU A 146 -5.75 15.38 15.05
CA LEU A 146 -6.82 14.60 15.68
C LEU A 146 -6.80 14.74 17.21
N GLY A 147 -5.61 14.80 17.81
CA GLY A 147 -5.46 14.92 19.26
C GLY A 147 -4.02 14.83 19.72
N THR A 148 -3.80 15.15 20.99
CA THR A 148 -2.50 15.17 21.66
C THR A 148 -2.52 14.27 22.89
N PRO A 149 -1.37 13.95 23.52
CA PRO A 149 -1.36 13.14 24.74
C PRO A 149 -2.23 13.69 25.88
N GLN A 150 -2.46 15.01 25.93
CA GLN A 150 -3.30 15.67 26.92
C GLN A 150 -4.79 15.69 26.55
N ASN A 151 -5.11 15.51 25.27
CA ASN A 151 -6.47 15.51 24.76
C ASN A 151 -6.57 14.53 23.58
N LEU A 152 -6.69 13.25 23.91
CA LEU A 152 -6.73 12.19 22.92
C LEU A 152 -8.07 12.20 22.18
N HIS A 153 -8.00 12.05 20.86
CA HIS A 153 -9.17 11.68 20.07
C HIS A 153 -9.72 10.33 20.55
N PRO A 154 -11.05 10.08 20.50
CA PRO A 154 -11.62 8.78 20.88
C PRO A 154 -10.92 7.58 20.20
N MET A 155 -10.56 7.71 18.92
CA MET A 155 -9.78 6.70 18.19
C MET A 155 -8.36 6.51 18.74
N GLN A 156 -7.67 7.58 19.14
CA GLN A 156 -6.36 7.44 19.78
C GLN A 156 -6.48 6.74 21.14
N ALA A 157 -7.48 7.10 21.95
CA ALA A 157 -7.74 6.46 23.24
C ALA A 157 -8.11 4.97 23.09
N ALA A 158 -8.91 4.62 22.07
CA ALA A 158 -9.24 3.23 21.78
C ALA A 158 -8.01 2.41 21.37
N PHE A 159 -7.12 2.97 20.53
CA PHE A 159 -5.87 2.29 20.18
C PHE A 159 -4.98 2.03 21.40
N VAL A 160 -4.95 2.93 22.39
CA VAL A 160 -4.25 2.69 23.68
C VAL A 160 -4.96 1.60 24.49
N LYS A 161 -6.29 1.69 24.64
CA LYS A 161 -7.09 0.75 25.42
C LYS A 161 -6.97 -0.70 24.94
N HIS A 162 -6.93 -0.90 23.63
CA HIS A 162 -6.93 -2.23 23.00
C HIS A 162 -5.54 -2.70 22.59
N ASP A 163 -4.48 -1.96 22.91
CA ASP A 163 -3.11 -2.27 22.47
C ASP A 163 -3.04 -2.40 20.92
N GLY A 164 -3.67 -1.46 20.22
CA GLY A 164 -3.79 -1.38 18.76
C GLY A 164 -2.49 -0.97 18.05
N TYR A 165 -1.34 -1.13 18.69
CA TYR A 165 -0.02 -0.81 18.15
C TYR A 165 1.08 -1.52 18.93
N GLN A 166 2.30 -1.52 18.37
CA GLN A 166 3.51 -1.95 19.09
C GLN A 166 4.65 -0.95 18.83
N CYS A 167 5.37 -1.08 17.71
CA CYS A 167 6.47 -0.15 17.38
C CYS A 167 6.00 1.30 17.13
N GLY A 168 4.69 1.51 16.97
CA GLY A 168 4.08 2.83 16.79
C GLY A 168 4.19 3.40 15.37
N TYR A 169 4.95 2.78 14.46
CA TYR A 169 5.30 3.40 13.19
C TYR A 169 4.12 3.50 12.20
N CYS A 170 3.29 2.46 12.11
CA CYS A 170 2.09 2.51 11.26
C CYS A 170 0.92 3.25 11.91
N THR A 171 0.97 3.45 13.24
CA THR A 171 -0.16 3.90 14.05
C THR A 171 -0.76 5.23 13.60
N PRO A 172 0.02 6.26 13.22
CA PRO A 172 -0.52 7.50 12.67
C PRO A 172 -1.42 7.29 11.45
N GLY A 173 -0.93 6.51 10.48
CA GLY A 173 -1.68 6.17 9.27
C GLY A 173 -2.90 5.30 9.57
N GLN A 174 -2.78 4.34 10.49
CA GLN A 174 -3.90 3.52 10.96
C GLN A 174 -5.01 4.40 11.53
N ILE A 175 -4.70 5.28 12.48
CA ILE A 175 -5.70 6.12 13.15
C ILE A 175 -6.37 7.10 12.16
N CYS A 176 -5.60 7.77 11.30
CA CYS A 176 -6.16 8.64 10.26
C CYS A 176 -7.09 7.88 9.32
N SER A 177 -6.68 6.68 8.88
CA SER A 177 -7.53 5.81 8.07
C SER A 177 -8.78 5.38 8.81
N SER A 178 -8.68 4.92 10.06
CA SER A 178 -9.83 4.47 10.86
C SER A 178 -10.90 5.54 10.98
N VAL A 179 -10.53 6.79 11.26
CA VAL A 179 -11.47 7.92 11.34
C VAL A 179 -12.16 8.15 10.00
N ALA A 180 -11.41 8.18 8.90
CA ALA A 180 -11.98 8.38 7.57
C ALA A 180 -12.84 7.18 7.12
N VAL A 181 -12.46 5.94 7.45
CA VAL A 181 -13.24 4.73 7.13
C VAL A 181 -14.62 4.75 7.77
N LEU A 182 -14.71 5.12 9.05
CA LEU A 182 -16.01 5.23 9.72
C LEU A 182 -16.88 6.29 9.05
N LYS A 183 -16.28 7.39 8.56
CA LYS A 183 -17.01 8.40 7.79
C LYS A 183 -17.43 7.89 6.40
N GLU A 184 -16.57 7.14 5.71
CA GLU A 184 -16.88 6.51 4.42
C GLU A 184 -18.08 5.56 4.54
N ILE A 185 -18.14 4.78 5.62
CA ILE A 185 -19.26 3.87 5.92
C ILE A 185 -20.54 4.67 6.20
N GLU A 186 -20.47 5.71 7.04
CA GLU A 186 -21.61 6.60 7.33
C GLU A 186 -22.15 7.26 6.05
N MET A 187 -21.27 7.58 5.09
CA MET A 187 -21.64 8.13 3.78
C MET A 187 -22.20 7.07 2.80
N GLY A 188 -22.26 5.80 3.19
CA GLY A 188 -22.77 4.71 2.35
C GLY A 188 -21.87 4.33 1.18
N ILE A 189 -20.56 4.65 1.23
CA ILE A 189 -19.62 4.26 0.17
C ILE A 189 -19.36 2.75 0.26
N PRO A 190 -19.66 1.93 -0.77
CA PRO A 190 -19.44 0.48 -0.71
C PRO A 190 -17.94 0.13 -0.77
N SER A 191 -17.60 -1.10 -0.36
CA SER A 191 -16.27 -1.69 -0.49
C SER A 191 -16.33 -2.98 -1.29
N HIS A 192 -15.19 -3.66 -1.42
CA HIS A 192 -15.10 -4.95 -2.10
C HIS A 192 -15.96 -6.04 -1.45
N VAL A 193 -16.21 -5.96 -0.15
CA VAL A 193 -16.96 -6.97 0.61
C VAL A 193 -18.44 -6.61 0.80
N THR A 194 -18.90 -5.48 0.23
CA THR A 194 -20.31 -5.11 0.26
C THR A 194 -21.12 -6.02 -0.67
N LEU A 195 -22.02 -6.82 -0.10
CA LEU A 195 -22.83 -7.80 -0.87
C LEU A 195 -23.96 -7.14 -1.67
N ASP A 196 -24.64 -6.16 -1.08
CA ASP A 196 -25.72 -5.41 -1.71
C ASP A 196 -25.30 -3.95 -1.92
N LEU A 197 -25.09 -3.57 -3.18
CA LEU A 197 -24.58 -2.25 -3.55
C LEU A 197 -25.61 -1.12 -3.49
N VAL A 198 -26.89 -1.42 -3.24
CA VAL A 198 -27.96 -0.39 -3.15
C VAL A 198 -28.45 -0.16 -1.73
N SER A 199 -28.14 -1.05 -0.78
CA SER A 199 -28.52 -0.91 0.63
C SER A 199 -27.48 -0.11 1.43
N PRO A 200 -27.86 0.50 2.59
CA PRO A 200 -26.90 1.15 3.47
C PRO A 200 -25.80 0.20 3.94
N VAL A 201 -24.55 0.67 3.87
CA VAL A 201 -23.37 -0.08 4.34
C VAL A 201 -23.36 -0.12 5.87
N GLN A 202 -23.15 -1.31 6.43
CA GLN A 202 -22.99 -1.49 7.87
C GLN A 202 -21.50 -1.57 8.25
N ALA A 203 -21.13 -1.09 9.44
CA ALA A 203 -19.77 -1.18 9.95
C ALA A 203 -19.46 -2.59 10.51
N THR A 204 -19.51 -3.61 9.65
CA THR A 204 -19.15 -4.98 10.02
C THR A 204 -17.62 -5.14 10.12
N GLN A 205 -17.15 -6.20 10.79
CA GLN A 205 -15.72 -6.49 10.86
C GLN A 205 -15.08 -6.66 9.49
N ASP A 206 -15.77 -7.32 8.55
CA ASP A 206 -15.24 -7.56 7.21
C ASP A 206 -15.13 -6.26 6.43
N GLU A 207 -16.10 -5.36 6.57
CA GLU A 207 -16.04 -4.01 6.00
C GLU A 207 -14.86 -3.21 6.56
N ILE A 208 -14.65 -3.24 7.88
CA ILE A 208 -13.53 -2.54 8.50
C ILE A 208 -12.19 -3.13 8.05
N ARG A 209 -12.05 -4.47 8.04
CA ARG A 209 -10.81 -5.13 7.59
C ARG A 209 -10.48 -4.80 6.14
N GLU A 210 -11.46 -4.92 5.24
CA GLU A 210 -11.28 -4.61 3.82
C GLU A 210 -10.86 -3.16 3.63
N ARG A 211 -11.55 -2.21 4.27
CA ARG A 211 -11.27 -0.78 4.12
C ARG A 211 -9.96 -0.35 4.77
N MET A 212 -9.48 -1.08 5.77
CA MET A 212 -8.19 -0.84 6.44
C MET A 212 -7.03 -1.61 5.79
N SER A 213 -7.29 -2.46 4.79
CA SER A 213 -6.26 -3.29 4.14
C SER A 213 -5.11 -2.50 3.50
N GLY A 214 -5.35 -1.23 3.14
CA GLY A 214 -4.33 -0.31 2.64
C GLY A 214 -3.34 0.20 3.69
N ASN A 215 -3.52 -0.12 4.98
CA ASN A 215 -2.62 0.27 6.07
C ASN A 215 -1.91 -0.97 6.65
N ILE A 216 -0.65 -1.15 6.29
CA ILE A 216 0.13 -2.32 6.67
C ILE A 216 0.73 -2.15 8.07
N CYS A 217 0.57 -3.18 8.91
CA CYS A 217 1.20 -3.30 10.22
C CYS A 217 2.12 -4.53 10.27
N ARG A 218 3.44 -4.31 10.25
CA ARG A 218 4.41 -5.42 10.30
C ARG A 218 4.49 -6.10 11.66
N CYS A 219 4.17 -5.39 12.74
CA CYS A 219 4.05 -5.95 14.08
C CYS A 219 2.86 -6.93 14.22
N GLY A 220 1.91 -6.91 13.28
CA GLY A 220 0.77 -7.82 13.28
C GLY A 220 -0.34 -7.46 14.28
N ALA A 221 -0.47 -6.17 14.66
CA ALA A 221 -1.48 -5.73 15.64
C ALA A 221 -2.92 -5.66 15.09
N TYR A 222 -3.21 -6.29 13.95
CA TYR A 222 -4.48 -6.10 13.21
C TYR A 222 -5.73 -6.44 14.02
N SER A 223 -5.73 -7.52 14.81
CA SER A 223 -6.88 -7.89 15.64
C SER A 223 -7.20 -6.83 16.69
N ASN A 224 -6.17 -6.24 17.29
CA ASN A 224 -6.29 -5.19 18.29
C ASN A 224 -6.69 -3.84 17.66
N ILE A 225 -6.16 -3.55 16.46
CA ILE A 225 -6.59 -2.39 15.65
C ILE A 225 -8.08 -2.49 15.35
N LEU A 226 -8.56 -3.66 14.92
CA LEU A 226 -9.98 -3.87 14.65
C LEU A 226 -10.83 -3.64 15.92
N ALA A 227 -10.45 -4.24 17.05
CA ALA A 227 -11.15 -4.04 18.32
C ALA A 227 -11.23 -2.57 18.73
N ALA A 228 -10.16 -1.80 18.51
CA ALA A 228 -10.16 -0.35 18.76
C ALA A 228 -11.16 0.40 17.85
N ILE A 229 -11.22 0.05 16.56
CA ILE A 229 -12.14 0.69 15.61
C ILE A 229 -13.59 0.36 15.97
N GLU A 230 -13.89 -0.90 16.29
CA GLU A 230 -15.25 -1.34 16.69
C GLU A 230 -15.73 -0.62 17.95
N ASP A 231 -14.87 -0.43 18.95
CA ASP A 231 -15.19 0.30 20.18
C ASP A 231 -15.64 1.74 19.89
N VAL A 232 -14.97 2.42 18.96
CA VAL A 232 -15.35 3.78 18.54
C VAL A 232 -16.59 3.79 17.65
N ALA A 233 -16.77 2.79 16.80
CA ALA A 233 -17.94 2.66 15.94
C ALA A 233 -19.24 2.38 16.72
N GLY A 234 -19.15 2.14 18.04
CA GLY A 234 -20.29 1.79 18.89
C GLY A 234 -20.67 0.31 18.82
N GLY A 235 -19.71 -0.57 18.46
CA GLY A 235 -19.93 -1.99 18.24
C GLY A 235 -20.63 -2.69 19.41
N GLN A 236 -21.70 -3.42 19.09
CA GLN A 236 -22.34 -4.34 20.04
C GLN A 236 -21.33 -5.38 20.49
N LYS A 237 -21.20 -5.53 21.81
CA LYS A 237 -20.44 -6.62 22.42
C LYS A 237 -20.97 -7.95 21.87
N SER A 238 -20.12 -8.70 21.17
CA SER A 238 -20.35 -10.12 20.88
C SER A 238 -20.43 -10.92 22.18
#